data_AF-A0A1V2QR05-F1
#
_entry.id   AF-A0A1V2QR05-F1
#
_cell.length_a   1.000
_cell.length_b   1.000
_cell.length_c   1.000
_cell.angle_alpha   90.00
_cell.angle_beta   90.00
_cell.angle_gamma   90.00
#
_symmetry.space_group_name_H-M   'P 1'
#
loop_
_entity.id
_entity.type
_entity.pdbx_description
1 polymer ?
#
loop_
_entity_poly.entity_id
_entity_poly.type
_entity_poly.pdbx_seq_one_letter_code
_entity_poly.pdbx_strand_id
1 'polypeptide(L)'
;MRTMIQANFASGVDELRATEDVHRLLDRLTVAQDATLVHTECPDHHVWVGVRGDRGAMLFTDVITGSWVSLGEGPRQRPRYAGVNFPTHCEIPVADLAVAIEEFLATGQRPTLVPWQQVR
;
A
#
# COMPACT_ATOMS: atom_id res chain seq x y z
N MET A 1 -22.76 -4.29 -6.23
CA MET A 1 -22.08 -3.17 -5.52
C MET A 1 -20.76 -2.94 -6.21
N ARG A 2 -20.29 -1.70 -6.29
CA ARG A 2 -18.99 -1.37 -6.91
C ARG A 2 -17.99 -1.29 -5.77
N THR A 3 -16.97 -2.14 -5.80
CA THR A 3 -15.93 -2.23 -4.77
C THR A 3 -15.25 -0.87 -4.59
N MET A 4 -14.88 -0.52 -3.35
CA MET A 4 -14.33 0.78 -2.98
C MET A 4 -13.29 0.65 -1.87
N ILE A 5 -12.18 1.38 -2.04
CA ILE A 5 -11.17 1.60 -1.00
C ILE A 5 -11.26 3.06 -0.52
N GLN A 6 -11.14 3.26 0.79
CA GLN A 6 -10.90 4.58 1.37
C GLN A 6 -9.39 4.78 1.56
N ALA A 7 -8.83 5.81 0.93
CA ALA A 7 -7.45 6.23 1.13
C ALA A 7 -7.39 7.37 2.16
N ASN A 8 -6.84 7.09 3.32
CA ASN A 8 -6.73 8.01 4.44
C ASN A 8 -5.34 8.62 4.47
N PHE A 9 -5.29 9.95 4.42
CA PHE A 9 -4.08 10.76 4.53
C PHE A 9 -4.14 11.60 5.81
N ALA A 10 -3.00 12.15 6.23
CA ALA A 10 -3.00 13.18 7.28
C ALA A 10 -3.85 14.41 6.93
N SER A 11 -4.04 14.69 5.63
CA SER A 11 -4.77 15.86 5.11
C SER A 11 -6.24 15.61 4.75
N GLY A 12 -6.73 14.38 4.81
CA GLY A 12 -8.11 14.04 4.44
C GLY A 12 -8.29 12.61 3.96
N VAL A 13 -9.43 12.34 3.34
CA VAL A 13 -9.80 11.01 2.84
C VAL A 13 -10.22 11.11 1.38
N ASP A 14 -9.71 10.20 0.53
CA ASP A 14 -10.15 10.00 -0.84
C ASP A 14 -10.79 8.62 -1.02
N GLU A 15 -11.52 8.44 -2.12
CA GLU A 15 -12.11 7.16 -2.51
C GLU A 15 -11.47 6.65 -3.80
N LEU A 16 -11.12 5.37 -3.82
CA LEU A 16 -10.60 4.69 -4.99
C LEU A 16 -11.64 3.70 -5.50
N ARG A 17 -12.02 3.83 -6.77
CA ARG A 17 -13.09 3.04 -7.41
C ARG A 17 -12.64 2.45 -8.75
N ALA A 18 -11.56 2.95 -9.33
CA ALA A 18 -10.99 2.47 -10.58
C ALA A 18 -9.46 2.68 -10.64
N THR A 19 -8.80 2.06 -11.63
CA THR A 19 -7.36 2.20 -11.90
C THR A 19 -6.90 3.66 -12.00
N GLU A 20 -7.69 4.56 -12.59
CA GLU A 20 -7.34 5.99 -12.66
C GLU A 20 -7.20 6.63 -11.27
N ASP A 21 -8.00 6.22 -10.29
CA ASP A 21 -7.90 6.71 -8.92
C ASP A 21 -6.63 6.20 -8.23
N VAL A 22 -6.14 5.00 -8.60
CA VAL A 22 -4.88 4.44 -8.10
C VAL A 22 -3.69 5.28 -8.58
N HIS A 23 -3.66 5.63 -9.86
CA HIS A 23 -2.62 6.51 -10.39
C HIS A 23 -2.65 7.89 -9.73
N ARG A 24 -3.85 8.48 -9.56
CA ARG A 24 -4.02 9.76 -8.83
C ARG A 24 -3.54 9.67 -7.38
N LEU A 25 -3.82 8.56 -6.69
CA LEU A 25 -3.30 8.28 -5.36
C LEU A 25 -1.77 8.29 -5.37
N LEU A 26 -1.13 7.55 -6.26
CA LEU A 26 0.33 7.44 -6.32
C LEU A 26 1.00 8.79 -6.64
N ASP A 27 0.43 9.57 -7.55
CA ASP A 27 0.86 10.94 -7.84
C ASP A 27 0.77 11.81 -6.58
N ARG A 28 -0.32 11.71 -5.81
CA ARG A 28 -0.48 12.43 -4.54
C ARG A 28 0.52 11.97 -3.48
N LEU A 29 0.83 10.68 -3.43
CA LEU A 29 1.81 10.12 -2.49
C LEU A 29 3.23 10.60 -2.74
N THR A 30 3.55 11.15 -3.93
CA THR A 30 4.84 11.82 -4.14
C THR A 30 5.05 13.04 -3.23
N VAL A 31 3.96 13.68 -2.78
CA VAL A 31 3.97 14.82 -1.86
C VAL A 31 3.53 14.43 -0.45
N ALA A 32 2.43 13.67 -0.34
CA ALA A 32 1.87 13.24 0.95
C ALA A 32 2.71 12.15 1.64
N GLN A 33 3.62 11.50 0.91
CA GLN A 33 4.53 10.43 1.32
C GLN A 33 3.86 9.11 1.70
N ASP A 34 2.68 9.12 2.31
CA ASP A 34 1.99 7.91 2.73
C ASP A 34 0.45 8.04 2.82
N ALA A 35 -0.22 6.89 2.82
CA ALA A 35 -1.66 6.74 3.07
C ALA A 35 -1.98 5.36 3.67
N THR A 36 -3.12 5.29 4.36
CA THR A 36 -3.74 4.02 4.78
C THR A 36 -4.97 3.74 3.92
N LEU A 37 -4.96 2.59 3.26
CA LEU A 37 -6.03 2.08 2.41
C LEU A 37 -6.87 1.06 3.20
N VAL A 38 -8.19 1.29 3.21
CA VAL A 38 -9.16 0.40 3.87
C VAL A 38 -10.16 -0.08 2.84
N HIS A 39 -10.27 -1.40 2.69
CA HIS A 39 -11.23 -2.00 1.77
C HIS A 39 -12.61 -2.10 2.42
N THR A 40 -13.63 -1.49 1.82
CA THR A 40 -14.96 -1.38 2.44
C THR A 40 -15.66 -2.72 2.69
N GLU A 41 -15.35 -3.75 1.90
CA GLU A 41 -15.91 -5.10 2.06
C GLU A 41 -15.01 -6.02 2.90
N CYS A 42 -13.79 -5.58 3.24
CA CYS A 42 -12.83 -6.34 4.05
C CYS A 42 -12.17 -5.38 5.05
N PRO A 43 -12.93 -4.82 6.01
CA PRO A 43 -12.43 -3.77 6.90
C PRO A 43 -11.30 -4.24 7.82
N ASP A 44 -11.18 -5.55 8.07
CA ASP A 44 -10.08 -6.12 8.85
C ASP A 44 -8.75 -6.17 8.07
N HIS A 45 -8.79 -5.93 6.76
CA HIS A 45 -7.62 -5.88 5.89
C HIS A 45 -7.18 -4.42 5.69
N HIS A 46 -6.03 -4.09 6.25
CA HIS A 46 -5.47 -2.75 6.18
C HIS A 46 -4.22 -2.76 5.32
N VAL A 47 -4.08 -1.75 4.47
CA VAL A 47 -2.87 -1.53 3.69
C VAL A 47 -2.30 -0.15 4.00
N TRP A 48 -1.03 -0.07 4.41
CA TRP A 48 -0.28 1.18 4.45
C TRP A 48 0.61 1.24 3.23
N VAL A 49 0.56 2.34 2.50
CA VAL A 49 1.41 2.57 1.33
C VAL A 49 2.25 3.81 1.58
N GLY A 50 3.53 3.74 1.24
CA GLY A 50 4.41 4.90 1.23
C GLY A 50 5.22 4.99 -0.06
N VAL A 51 5.45 6.21 -0.55
CA VAL A 51 6.20 6.50 -1.77
C VAL A 51 7.33 7.47 -1.45
N ARG A 52 8.50 7.23 -2.04
CA ARG A 52 9.68 8.09 -1.99
C ARG A 52 10.43 8.04 -3.32
N GLY A 53 10.36 9.12 -4.08
CA GLY A 53 10.92 9.15 -5.43
C GLY A 53 10.12 8.23 -6.37
N ASP A 54 10.81 7.36 -7.10
CA ASP A 54 10.24 6.41 -8.06
C ASP A 54 9.94 5.02 -7.45
N ARG A 55 10.10 4.89 -6.14
CA ARG A 55 9.90 3.65 -5.38
C ARG A 55 9.00 3.87 -4.17
N GLY A 56 8.47 2.78 -3.65
CA GLY A 56 7.69 2.82 -2.42
C GLY A 56 7.49 1.42 -1.86
N ALA A 57 6.81 1.34 -0.73
CA ALA A 57 6.53 0.07 -0.06
C ALA A 57 5.07 -0.01 0.37
N MET A 58 4.57 -1.24 0.49
CA MET A 58 3.26 -1.49 1.07
C MET A 58 3.34 -2.50 2.21
N LEU A 59 2.60 -2.22 3.27
CA LEU A 59 2.36 -3.10 4.41
C LEU A 59 0.91 -3.54 4.33
N PHE A 60 0.67 -4.84 4.24
CA PHE A 60 -0.63 -5.46 4.38
C PHE A 60 -0.73 -6.09 5.77
N THR A 61 -1.84 -5.88 6.47
CA THR A 61 -2.13 -6.59 7.72
C THR A 61 -3.52 -7.19 7.67
N ASP A 62 -3.62 -8.42 8.14
CA ASP A 62 -4.90 -9.05 8.48
C ASP A 62 -4.78 -9.85 9.78
N VAL A 63 -5.92 -10.14 10.40
CA VAL A 63 -5.98 -10.81 11.70
C VAL A 63 -5.64 -12.30 11.66
N ILE A 64 -5.63 -12.92 10.47
CA ILE A 64 -5.41 -14.36 10.28
C ILE A 64 -3.95 -14.66 9.93
N THR A 65 -3.37 -13.95 8.96
CA THR A 65 -2.02 -14.21 8.44
C THR A 65 -0.97 -13.26 9.01
N GLY A 66 -1.39 -12.19 9.68
CA GLY A 66 -0.53 -11.21 10.31
C GLY A 66 -0.09 -10.09 9.36
N SER A 67 1.13 -9.58 9.59
CA SER A 67 1.66 -8.41 8.90
C SER A 67 2.70 -8.79 7.85
N TRP A 68 2.56 -8.24 6.65
CA TRP A 68 3.40 -8.52 5.51
C TRP A 68 3.80 -7.24 4.82
N VAL A 69 5.08 -7.10 4.48
CA VAL A 69 5.58 -5.94 3.74
C VAL A 69 6.08 -6.39 2.38
N SER A 70 5.93 -5.56 1.35
CA SER A 70 6.53 -5.80 0.03
C SER A 70 8.04 -6.12 0.16
N LEU A 71 8.57 -6.94 -0.73
CA LEU A 71 9.98 -7.31 -0.80
C LEU A 71 10.57 -6.69 -2.08
N GLY A 72 11.67 -5.96 -1.95
CA GLY A 72 12.27 -5.23 -3.06
C GLY A 72 13.73 -4.89 -2.84
N GLU A 73 14.31 -4.09 -3.74
CA GLU A 73 15.77 -3.88 -3.78
C GLU A 73 16.30 -2.82 -2.80
N GLY A 74 15.42 -2.03 -2.18
CA GLY A 74 15.82 -0.94 -1.27
C GLY A 74 14.92 -0.82 -0.03
N PRO A 75 15.24 0.07 0.93
CA PRO A 75 16.55 0.57 1.28
C PRO A 75 17.28 -0.41 2.23
N ARG A 76 18.61 -0.26 2.35
CA ARG A 76 19.42 -1.01 3.33
C ARG A 76 19.22 -0.55 4.78
N GLN A 77 18.59 0.61 4.95
CA GLN A 77 18.11 1.10 6.24
C GLN A 77 16.58 1.02 6.25
N ARG A 78 15.99 0.84 7.42
CA ARG A 78 14.53 0.75 7.57
C ARG A 78 13.89 2.09 7.17
N PRO A 79 13.06 2.16 6.10
CA PRO A 79 12.34 3.38 5.79
C PRO A 79 11.17 3.53 6.76
N ARG A 80 10.69 4.77 6.92
CA ARG A 80 9.55 5.08 7.76
C ARG A 80 8.45 5.69 6.89
N TYR A 81 7.27 5.07 6.93
CA TYR A 81 6.06 5.52 6.21
C TYR A 81 4.88 5.45 7.16
N ALA A 82 4.01 6.47 7.16
CA ALA A 82 2.83 6.57 8.02
C ALA A 82 3.16 6.33 9.51
N GLY A 83 4.34 6.78 9.95
CA GLY A 83 4.83 6.56 11.32
C GLY A 83 5.35 5.14 11.61
N VAL A 84 5.20 4.18 10.68
CA VAL A 84 5.62 2.77 10.79
C VAL A 84 7.02 2.57 10.21
N ASN A 85 7.87 1.83 10.93
CA ASN A 85 9.19 1.44 10.43
C ASN A 85 9.09 0.15 9.63
N PHE A 86 9.28 0.25 8.33
CA PHE A 86 9.27 -0.89 7.43
C PHE A 86 10.61 -1.66 7.55
N PRO A 87 10.63 -2.98 7.30
CA PRO A 87 11.88 -3.73 7.18
C PRO A 87 12.76 -3.17 6.05
N THR A 88 14.03 -3.54 6.05
CA THR A 88 14.91 -3.27 4.91
C THR A 88 14.44 -4.07 3.70
N HIS A 89 14.90 -3.69 2.50
CA HIS A 89 14.55 -4.39 1.27
C HIS A 89 13.03 -4.49 1.04
N CYS A 90 12.30 -3.40 1.30
CA CYS A 90 10.86 -3.35 1.12
C CYS A 90 10.38 -2.53 -0.09
N GLU A 91 11.23 -1.67 -0.63
CA GLU A 91 10.87 -0.74 -1.70
C GLU A 91 10.87 -1.42 -3.07
N ILE A 92 9.69 -1.41 -3.69
CA ILE A 92 9.43 -1.84 -5.07
C ILE A 92 9.19 -0.60 -5.96
N PRO A 93 9.33 -0.72 -7.29
CA PRO A 93 8.92 0.32 -8.24
C PRO A 93 7.49 0.82 -8.00
N VAL A 94 7.23 2.12 -8.20
CA VAL A 94 5.87 2.67 -8.11
C VAL A 94 4.90 2.02 -9.10
N ALA A 95 5.38 1.57 -10.26
CA ALA A 95 4.57 0.81 -11.21
C ALA A 95 4.05 -0.51 -10.61
N ASP A 96 4.89 -1.20 -9.83
CA ASP A 96 4.49 -2.46 -9.17
C ASP A 96 3.54 -2.18 -8.00
N LEU A 97 3.69 -1.05 -7.31
CA LEU A 97 2.70 -0.59 -6.33
C LEU A 97 1.33 -0.34 -6.97
N ALA A 98 1.28 0.26 -8.16
CA ALA A 98 0.02 0.49 -8.86
C ALA A 98 -0.71 -0.83 -9.11
N VAL A 99 0.00 -1.80 -9.69
CA VAL A 99 -0.53 -3.14 -9.95
C VAL A 99 -1.02 -3.81 -8.66
N ALA A 100 -0.26 -3.72 -7.58
CA ALA A 100 -0.65 -4.31 -6.30
C ALA A 100 -1.89 -3.63 -5.68
N ILE A 101 -1.99 -2.30 -5.74
CA ILE A 101 -3.15 -1.56 -5.22
C ILE A 101 -4.39 -1.85 -6.07
N GLU A 102 -4.25 -1.99 -7.39
CA GLU A 102 -5.34 -2.40 -8.27
C GLU A 102 -5.84 -3.82 -7.95
N GLU A 103 -4.94 -4.75 -7.68
CA GLU A 103 -5.31 -6.11 -7.23
C GLU A 103 -6.02 -6.07 -5.87
N PHE A 104 -5.54 -5.25 -4.93
CA PHE A 104 -6.21 -5.04 -3.64
C PHE A 104 -7.59 -4.40 -3.81
N LEU A 105 -7.75 -3.45 -4.74
CA LEU A 105 -9.04 -2.85 -5.07
C LEU A 105 -10.03 -3.88 -5.65
N ALA A 106 -9.54 -4.84 -6.42
CA ALA A 106 -10.37 -5.86 -7.04
C ALA A 106 -10.75 -7.00 -6.07
N THR A 107 -9.88 -7.33 -5.12
CA THR A 107 -9.99 -8.57 -4.32
C THR A 107 -10.20 -8.33 -2.83
N GLY A 108 -9.79 -7.18 -2.31
CA GLY A 108 -9.63 -6.93 -0.89
C GLY A 108 -8.60 -7.84 -0.21
N GLN A 109 -7.85 -8.67 -0.94
CA GLN A 109 -6.87 -9.61 -0.40
C GLN A 109 -5.45 -9.07 -0.54
N ARG A 110 -4.50 -9.66 0.20
CA ARG A 110 -3.08 -9.37 -0.01
C ARG A 110 -2.71 -9.61 -1.48
N PRO A 111 -2.21 -8.60 -2.20
CA PRO A 111 -1.82 -8.73 -3.61
C PRO A 111 -0.83 -9.87 -3.84
N THR A 112 -0.94 -10.56 -4.97
CA THR A 112 -0.11 -11.71 -5.32
C THR A 112 0.97 -11.39 -6.35
N LEU A 113 0.85 -10.26 -7.04
CA LEU A 113 1.77 -9.85 -8.12
C LEU A 113 3.07 -9.19 -7.64
N VAL A 114 3.21 -8.98 -6.33
CA VAL A 114 4.45 -8.48 -5.71
C VAL A 114 4.96 -9.47 -4.67
N PRO A 115 6.29 -9.63 -4.51
CA PRO A 115 6.83 -10.49 -3.48
C PRO A 115 6.66 -9.84 -2.10
N TRP A 116 6.54 -10.68 -1.06
CA TRP A 116 6.30 -10.26 0.32
C TRP A 116 7.32 -10.86 1.29
N GLN A 117 7.56 -10.14 2.38
CA GLN A 117 8.27 -10.61 3.56
C GLN A 117 7.36 -10.46 4.79
N GLN A 118 7.34 -11.46 5.66
CA GLN A 118 6.55 -11.41 6.89
C GLN A 118 7.25 -10.53 7.93
N VAL A 119 6.48 -9.65 8.56
CA VAL A 119 6.95 -8.88 9.71
C VAL A 119 6.76 -9.74 10.95
N ARG A 120 7.85 -10.02 11.68
CA ARG A 120 7.82 -10.70 12.98
C ARG A 120 7.62 -9.71 14.11
#